data_AF-A0A387FLL8-F1
#
_entry.id   AF-A0A387FLL8-F1
#
_cell.length_a   1.000
_cell.length_b   1.000
_cell.length_c   1.000
_cell.angle_alpha   90.00
_cell.angle_beta   90.00
_cell.angle_gamma   90.00
#
_symmetry.space_group_name_H-M   'P 1'
#
loop_
_entity.id
_entity.type
_entity.pdbx_description
1 polymer ?
#
loop_
_entity_poly.entity_id
_entity_poly.type
_entity_poly.pdbx_seq_one_letter_code
_entity_poly.pdbx_strand_id
1 'polypeptide(L)'
;MAHIESRLTALGLQLPQPIKLPPDVVLRFPWVRIHGNRAFISGHGALAPDGSIATPLGKVGRDLSLEEAYHAAKLTGLAMLASLKVPIPMKPPLCSEMIAPLDSGMISPPV
;
A
#
# COMPACT_ATOMS: atom_id res chain seq x y z
N MET A 1 20.06 1.52 -10.88
CA MET A 1 18.88 2.00 -10.11
C MET A 1 17.80 2.40 -11.08
N ALA A 2 16.53 2.14 -10.76
CA ALA A 2 15.42 2.63 -11.58
C ALA A 2 15.31 4.16 -11.47
N HIS A 3 14.89 4.84 -12.54
CA HIS A 3 14.79 6.31 -12.60
C HIS A 3 14.02 6.94 -11.41
N ILE A 4 12.93 6.29 -10.99
CA ILE A 4 12.11 6.75 -9.86
C ILE A 4 12.87 6.64 -8.54
N GLU A 5 13.61 5.55 -8.32
CA GLU A 5 14.41 5.35 -7.11
C GLU A 5 15.52 6.41 -7.01
N SER A 6 16.21 6.69 -8.12
CA SER A 6 17.21 7.75 -8.17
C SER A 6 16.62 9.12 -7.83
N ARG A 7 15.41 9.42 -8.32
CA ARG A 7 14.71 10.68 -7.98
C ARG A 7 14.32 10.76 -6.51
N LEU A 8 13.84 9.66 -5.91
CA LEU A 8 13.55 9.60 -4.47
C LEU A 8 14.81 9.88 -3.65
N THR A 9 15.93 9.25 -3.99
CA THR A 9 17.22 9.49 -3.33
C THR A 9 17.69 10.94 -3.49
N ALA A 10 17.59 11.52 -4.68
CA ALA A 10 17.98 12.92 -4.92
C ALA A 10 17.13 13.92 -4.10
N LEU A 11 15.89 13.56 -3.79
CA LEU A 11 14.99 14.36 -2.94
C LEU A 11 15.13 14.05 -1.44
N GLY A 12 16.04 13.15 -1.05
CA GLY A 12 16.21 12.71 0.34
C GLY A 12 15.00 11.95 0.89
N LEU A 13 14.22 11.31 0.02
CA LEU A 13 13.00 10.59 0.37
C LEU A 13 13.25 9.09 0.44
N GLN A 14 12.61 8.46 1.43
CA GLN A 14 12.64 7.02 1.61
C GLN A 14 11.19 6.49 1.63
N LEU A 15 11.00 5.32 1.03
CA LEU A 15 9.72 4.63 1.10
C LEU A 15 9.61 3.94 2.47
N PRO A 16 8.46 4.01 3.14
CA PRO A 16 8.26 3.34 4.42
C PRO A 16 8.22 1.82 4.24
N GLN A 17 8.45 1.11 5.35
CA GLN A 17 8.11 -0.31 5.45
C GLN A 17 6.59 -0.54 5.32
N PRO A 18 6.15 -1.77 5.00
CA PRO A 18 4.73 -2.12 5.02
C PRO A 18 4.06 -1.75 6.34
N ILE A 19 2.79 -1.34 6.27
CA ILE A 19 2.04 -0.91 7.44
C ILE A 19 2.01 -1.99 8.52
N LYS A 20 2.31 -1.59 9.76
CA LYS A 20 2.17 -2.42 10.95
C LYS A 20 0.75 -2.30 11.46
N LEU A 21 -0.01 -3.38 11.31
CA LEU A 21 -1.37 -3.48 11.86
C LEU A 21 -1.32 -4.04 13.28
N PRO A 22 -2.23 -3.61 14.16
CA PRO A 22 -2.48 -4.31 15.42
C PRO A 22 -2.82 -5.80 15.18
N PRO A 23 -2.48 -6.72 16.11
CA PRO A 23 -2.65 -8.16 15.90
C PRO A 23 -4.09 -8.61 15.59
N ASP A 24 -5.07 -7.84 16.07
CA ASP A 24 -6.51 -8.10 15.94
C ASP A 24 -7.13 -7.45 14.69
N VAL A 25 -6.36 -6.68 13.92
CA VAL A 25 -6.84 -5.97 12.73
C VAL A 25 -6.48 -6.74 11.46
N VAL A 26 -7.51 -7.26 10.79
CA VAL A 26 -7.39 -7.91 9.48
C VAL A 26 -8.01 -7.03 8.40
N LEU A 27 -7.19 -6.55 7.47
CA LEU A 27 -7.67 -5.81 6.30
C LEU A 27 -8.03 -6.80 5.18
N ARG A 28 -9.32 -6.87 4.83
CA ARG A 28 -9.84 -7.80 3.81
C ARG A 28 -9.86 -7.18 2.40
N PHE A 29 -8.92 -6.29 2.11
CA PHE A 29 -8.78 -5.65 0.81
C PHE A 29 -7.31 -5.63 0.37
N PRO A 30 -7.02 -5.67 -0.95
CA PRO A 30 -5.66 -5.48 -1.44
C PRO A 30 -5.27 -3.99 -1.41
N TRP A 31 -3.99 -3.70 -1.18
CA TRP A 31 -3.46 -2.33 -1.25
C TRP A 31 -3.51 -1.74 -2.66
N VAL A 32 -3.25 -2.59 -3.66
CA VAL A 32 -3.30 -2.24 -5.08
C VAL A 32 -4.05 -3.34 -5.83
N ARG A 33 -5.00 -2.93 -6.68
CA ARG A 33 -5.66 -3.82 -7.65
C ARG A 33 -5.36 -3.35 -9.06
N ILE A 34 -4.99 -4.27 -9.94
CA ILE A 34 -4.74 -3.97 -11.35
C ILE A 34 -5.94 -4.42 -12.17
N HIS A 35 -6.40 -3.55 -13.07
CA HIS A 35 -7.42 -3.89 -14.06
C HIS A 35 -7.05 -3.25 -15.40
N GLY A 36 -6.75 -4.11 -16.39
CA GLY A 36 -6.17 -3.67 -17.66
C GLY A 36 -4.85 -2.92 -17.43
N ASN A 37 -4.80 -1.67 -17.89
CA ASN A 37 -3.63 -0.78 -17.75
C ASN A 37 -3.75 0.20 -16.57
N ARG A 38 -4.65 -0.03 -15.62
CA ARG A 38 -4.90 0.86 -14.47
C ARG A 38 -4.59 0.17 -13.15
N ALA A 39 -3.90 0.90 -12.28
CA ALA A 39 -3.71 0.53 -10.88
C ALA A 39 -4.68 1.33 -9.99
N PHE A 40 -5.50 0.63 -9.22
CA PHE A 40 -6.40 1.19 -8.23
C PHE A 40 -5.76 1.01 -6.86
N ILE A 41 -5.55 2.12 -6.15
CA ILE A 41 -4.84 2.16 -4.87
C ILE A 41 -5.87 2.40 -3.78
N SER A 42 -5.88 1.54 -2.76
CA SER A 42 -6.72 1.72 -1.58
C SER A 42 -6.31 2.95 -0.76
N GLY A 43 -7.15 3.38 0.19
CA GLY A 43 -6.79 4.49 1.08
C GLY A 43 -5.53 4.19 1.89
N HIS A 44 -4.59 5.14 1.93
CA HIS A 44 -3.36 5.05 2.74
C HIS A 44 -3.35 6.14 3.81
N GLY A 45 -2.89 5.80 5.01
CA GLY A 45 -2.55 6.76 6.06
C GLY A 45 -1.11 7.25 5.92
N ALA A 46 -0.74 8.28 6.69
CA ALA A 46 0.65 8.67 6.85
C ALA A 46 1.38 7.59 7.65
N LEU A 47 2.51 7.10 7.12
CA LEU A 47 3.35 6.10 7.79
C LEU A 47 4.71 6.69 8.12
N ALA A 48 5.22 6.35 9.30
CA ALA A 48 6.63 6.53 9.63
C ALA A 48 7.49 5.54 8.83
N PRO A 49 8.83 5.76 8.74
CA PRO A 49 9.71 4.89 7.98
C PRO A 49 9.64 3.40 8.37
N ASP A 50 9.33 3.12 9.64
CA ASP A 50 9.23 1.77 10.17
C ASP A 50 7.88 1.09 9.91
N GLY A 51 6.96 1.76 9.21
CA GLY A 51 5.62 1.24 8.89
C GLY A 51 4.56 1.48 9.98
N SER A 52 4.91 2.13 11.09
CA SER A 52 3.90 2.57 12.07
C SER A 52 3.11 3.77 11.56
N ILE A 53 1.91 4.00 12.12
CA ILE A 53 1.11 5.19 11.79
C ILE A 53 1.86 6.43 12.29
N ALA A 54 2.10 7.39 11.40
CA ALA A 54 2.76 8.63 11.75
C ALA A 54 1.91 9.48 12.71
N THR A 55 2.56 10.08 13.70
CA THR A 55 1.97 11.03 14.65
C THR A 55 2.55 12.43 14.37
N PRO A 56 1.88 13.52 14.82
CA PRO A 56 0.59 13.57 15.52
C PRO A 56 -0.62 13.23 14.63
N LEU A 57 -1.73 12.83 15.27
CA LEU A 57 -3.02 12.57 14.62
C LEU A 57 -4.05 13.61 15.06
N GLY A 58 -4.91 14.07 14.15
CA GLY A 58 -6.00 14.97 14.48
C GLY A 58 -6.57 15.73 13.27
N LYS A 59 -7.49 16.67 13.54
CA LYS A 59 -8.11 17.53 12.52
C LYS A 59 -7.21 18.72 12.19
N VAL A 60 -6.96 18.97 10.91
CA VAL A 60 -6.22 20.15 10.44
C VAL A 60 -6.94 21.44 10.85
N GLY A 61 -6.19 22.41 11.36
CA GLY A 61 -6.73 23.68 11.85
C GLY A 61 -7.35 23.63 13.26
N ARG A 62 -7.43 22.44 13.87
CA ARG A 62 -7.83 22.28 15.29
C ARG A 62 -6.73 21.61 16.11
N ASP A 63 -6.29 20.44 15.65
CA ASP A 63 -5.32 19.60 16.35
C ASP A 63 -3.97 19.60 15.63
N LEU A 64 -3.95 19.83 14.30
CA LEU A 64 -2.76 19.91 13.47
C LEU A 64 -2.62 21.28 12.82
N SER A 65 -1.40 21.79 12.79
CA SER A 65 -1.00 22.91 11.92
C SER A 65 -1.04 22.52 10.44
N LEU A 66 -0.97 23.53 9.56
CA LEU A 66 -0.95 23.28 8.12
C LEU A 66 0.34 22.58 7.70
N GLU A 67 1.47 22.95 8.31
CA GLU A 67 2.78 22.35 8.09
C GLU A 67 2.80 20.86 8.47
N GLU A 68 2.23 20.51 9.63
CA GLU A 68 2.08 19.12 10.06
C GLU A 68 1.18 18.33 9.11
N ALA A 69 0.09 18.93 8.63
CA ALA A 69 -0.79 18.32 7.65
C ALA A 69 -0.08 18.07 6.30
N TYR A 70 0.73 19.02 5.84
CA TYR A 70 1.56 18.85 4.63
C TYR A 70 2.58 17.73 4.82
N HIS A 71 3.21 17.66 6.01
CA HIS A 71 4.13 16.58 6.32
C HIS A 71 3.43 15.22 6.30
N ALA A 72 2.27 15.10 6.94
CA ALA A 72 1.46 13.89 6.92
C ALA A 72 1.06 13.48 5.49
N ALA A 73 0.60 14.44 4.67
CA ALA A 73 0.25 14.19 3.27
C ALA A 73 1.43 13.69 2.43
N LYS A 74 2.64 14.23 2.67
CA LYS A 74 3.87 13.76 2.05
C LYS A 74 4.16 12.31 2.41
N LEU A 75 4.04 11.96 3.69
CA LEU A 75 4.23 10.58 4.16
C LEU A 75 3.17 9.63 3.57
N THR A 76 1.91 10.06 3.47
CA THR A 76 0.85 9.30 2.78
C THR A 76 1.21 9.01 1.32
N GLY A 77 1.70 10.01 0.59
CA GLY A 77 2.16 9.83 -0.78
C GLY A 77 3.29 8.81 -0.90
N LEU A 78 4.26 8.83 0.03
CA LEU A 78 5.34 7.84 0.08
C LEU A 78 4.82 6.43 0.39
N ALA A 79 3.84 6.29 1.29
CA ALA A 79 3.20 5.00 1.58
C ALA A 79 2.46 4.44 0.34
N MET A 80 1.78 5.29 -0.43
CA MET A 80 1.15 4.87 -1.70
C MET A 80 2.20 4.39 -2.71
N LEU A 81 3.32 5.11 -2.85
CA LEU A 81 4.43 4.71 -3.72
C LEU A 81 5.08 3.39 -3.27
N ALA A 82 5.19 3.16 -1.96
CA ALA A 82 5.69 1.89 -1.42
C ALA A 82 4.78 0.72 -1.83
N SER A 83 3.46 0.87 -1.72
CA SER A 83 2.49 -0.15 -2.16
C SER A 83 2.51 -0.38 -3.68
N LEU A 84 2.81 0.65 -4.47
CA LEU A 84 3.00 0.52 -5.92
C LEU A 84 4.35 -0.11 -6.29
N LYS A 85 5.34 -0.07 -5.40
CA LYS A 85 6.67 -0.71 -5.58
C LYS A 85 6.60 -2.22 -5.33
N VAL A 86 5.58 -2.86 -5.88
CA VAL A 86 5.51 -4.31 -6.02
C VAL A 86 5.57 -4.63 -7.52
N PRO A 87 5.96 -5.85 -7.92
CA PRO A 87 5.85 -6.26 -9.30
C PRO A 87 4.37 -6.14 -9.72
N ILE A 88 4.04 -5.06 -10.44
CA ILE A 88 2.74 -4.90 -11.05
C ILE A 88 2.80 -5.75 -12.31
N PRO A 89 2.09 -6.90 -12.40
CA PRO A 89 2.00 -7.63 -13.64
C PRO A 89 1.27 -6.73 -14.65
N MET A 90 2.06 -6.08 -15.51
CA MET A 90 1.59 -5.22 -16.60
C MET A 90 0.90 -6.03 -17.71
N LYS A 91 0.96 -7.36 -17.64
CA LYS A 91 0.26 -8.29 -18.52
C LYS A 91 -0.89 -8.92 -17.73
N PRO A 92 -2.12 -8.96 -18.27
CA PRO A 92 -3.19 -9.72 -17.63
C PRO A 92 -2.71 -11.18 -17.48
N PRO A 93 -2.97 -11.84 -16.34
CA PRO A 93 -2.67 -13.25 -16.20
C PRO A 93 -3.41 -14.01 -17.30
N LEU A 94 -2.73 -14.98 -17.92
CA LEU A 94 -3.41 -15.86 -18.87
C LEU A 94 -4.49 -16.65 -18.10
N CYS A 95 -5.62 -17.00 -18.73
CA CYS A 95 -6.65 -17.81 -18.08
C CYS A 95 -6.09 -19.11 -17.48
N SER A 96 -4.99 -19.63 -18.02
CA SER A 96 -4.26 -20.80 -17.48
C SER A 96 -3.57 -20.54 -16.13
N GLU A 97 -3.28 -19.29 -15.79
CA GLU A 97 -2.58 -18.86 -14.56
C GLU A 97 -3.56 -18.42 -13.46
N MET A 98 -4.85 -18.26 -13.79
CA MET A 98 -5.91 -17.88 -12.85
C MET A 98 -6.57 -19.09 -12.16
N ILE A 99 -6.19 -20.31 -12.52
CA ILE A 99 -6.64 -21.52 -11.86
C ILE A 99 -5.73 -21.72 -10.64
N ALA A 100 -6.26 -21.43 -9.43
CA ALA A 100 -5.61 -21.86 -8.20
C ALA A 100 -5.36 -23.38 -8.27
N PRO A 101 -4.20 -23.89 -7.83
CA PRO A 101 -3.95 -25.32 -7.85
C PRO A 101 -5.08 -26.04 -7.10
N LEU A 102 -5.65 -27.05 -7.76
CA LEU A 102 -6.74 -27.92 -7.28
C LEU A 102 -6.32 -28.83 -6.10
N ASP A 103 -5.28 -28.45 -5.36
CA ASP A 103 -4.71 -29.23 -4.25
C ASP A 103 -5.04 -28.66 -2.85
N SER A 104 -5.81 -27.56 -2.76
CA SER A 104 -6.45 -27.21 -1.49
C SER A 104 -7.68 -28.09 -1.29
N GLY A 105 -7.51 -29.15 -0.51
CA GLY A 105 -8.47 -30.22 -0.25
C GLY A 105 -9.94 -29.81 -0.22
N MET A 106 -10.74 -30.64 -0.89
CA MET A 106 -12.19 -30.64 -0.89
C MET A 106 -12.74 -30.51 0.54
N ILE A 107 -13.41 -29.39 0.83
CA ILE A 107 -14.49 -29.39 1.81
C ILE A 107 -15.77 -29.59 1.01
N SER A 108 -16.29 -30.82 1.04
CA SER A 108 -17.62 -31.13 0.55
C SER A 108 -18.65 -30.29 1.33
N PRO A 109 -19.68 -29.72 0.68
CA PRO A 109 -20.78 -29.10 1.41
C PRO A 109 -21.55 -30.19 2.20
N PRO A 110 -22.01 -29.91 3.43
CA PRO A 110 -22.87 -30.85 4.13
C PRO A 110 -24.22 -30.92 3.43
N VAL A 111 -24.81 -32.11 3.43
CA VAL A 111 -26.21 -32.38 3.04
C VAL A 111 -27.15 -31.60 3.96
#